data_AF-E9GE40-F1
#
_entry.id   AF-E9GE40-F1
#
_cell.length_a   1.000
_cell.length_b   1.000
_cell.length_c   1.000
_cell.angle_alpha   90.00
_cell.angle_beta   90.00
_cell.angle_gamma   90.00
#
_symmetry.space_group_name_H-M   'P 1'
#
loop_
_entity.id
_entity.type
_entity.pdbx_description
1 polymer ?
#
loop_
_entity_poly.entity_id
_entity_poly.type
_entity_poly.pdbx_seq_one_letter_code
_entity_poly.pdbx_strand_id
1 'polypeptide(L)'
;MATLSVKLLEELVTCNICLNQYDEGIRKPKFLQCSHTICLECFQAIRNRYTIACPFCRTSTSNGHIYEIEWILPTNQYALDILRLMRTALKVEEDNQFIAALAMRYCREMEEALDEESVLDQEQEQEQVTAKTDSCDTSNSETFDQELKYWNL
;
A
#
# COMPACT_ATOMS: atom_id res chain seq x y z
N MET A 1 -0.40 -14.82 8.18
CA MET A 1 0.99 -14.71 8.69
C MET A 1 1.39 -13.24 8.84
N ALA A 2 1.35 -12.42 7.77
CA ALA A 2 1.74 -10.99 7.81
C ALA A 2 0.90 -10.10 8.74
N THR A 3 -0.38 -10.41 8.96
CA THR A 3 -1.25 -9.63 9.86
C THR A 3 -0.92 -9.80 11.34
N LEU A 4 -0.36 -10.96 11.73
CA LEU A 4 0.04 -11.22 13.11
C LEU A 4 1.35 -10.49 13.45
N SER A 5 2.25 -10.34 12.47
CA SER A 5 3.51 -9.61 12.66
C SER A 5 3.29 -8.11 12.84
N VAL A 6 2.34 -7.51 12.13
CA VAL A 6 2.06 -6.06 12.25
C VAL A 6 1.48 -5.73 13.63
N LYS A 7 0.53 -6.52 14.13
CA LYS A 7 -0.03 -6.34 15.48
C LYS A 7 1.01 -6.42 16.59
N LEU A 8 1.96 -7.36 16.48
CA LEU A 8 3.04 -7.47 17.45
C LEU A 8 3.94 -6.23 17.44
N LEU A 9 4.19 -5.65 16.26
CA LEU A 9 4.98 -4.41 16.16
C LEU A 9 4.24 -3.21 16.79
N GLU A 10 2.92 -3.12 16.65
CA GLU A 10 2.12 -2.07 17.29
C GLU A 10 2.21 -2.09 18.83
N GLU A 11 2.18 -3.29 19.44
CA GLU A 11 2.34 -3.46 20.89
C GLU A 11 3.72 -3.01 21.39
N LEU A 12 4.77 -3.15 20.57
CA LEU A 12 6.13 -2.73 20.93
C LEU A 12 6.33 -1.21 20.87
N VAL A 13 5.49 -0.50 20.13
CA VAL A 13 5.59 0.96 19.93
C VAL A 13 4.49 1.74 20.64
N THR A 14 3.69 1.08 21.47
CA THR A 14 2.59 1.68 22.23
C THR A 14 2.83 1.56 23.72
N CYS A 15 2.38 2.58 24.46
CA CYS A 15 2.44 2.56 25.91
C CYS A 15 1.28 1.76 26.49
N ASN A 16 1.56 0.68 27.22
CA ASN A 16 0.53 -0.15 27.86
C ASN A 16 -0.20 0.51 29.05
N ILE A 17 0.05 1.80 29.35
CA ILE A 17 -0.66 2.56 30.37
C ILE A 17 -1.70 3.48 29.74
N CYS A 18 -1.27 4.39 28.85
CA CYS A 18 -2.16 5.34 28.19
C CYS A 18 -2.67 4.87 26.82
N LEU A 19 -2.19 3.72 26.33
CA LEU A 19 -2.53 3.11 25.04
C LEU A 19 -2.22 4.00 23.82
N ASN A 20 -1.37 5.01 23.99
CA ASN A 20 -0.90 5.86 22.91
C ASN A 20 0.43 5.36 22.35
N GLN A 21 0.65 5.61 21.06
CA GLN A 21 1.94 5.37 20.40
C GLN A 21 3.03 6.26 21.04
N TYR A 22 4.25 5.73 21.13
CA TYR A 22 5.41 6.47 21.58
C TYR A 22 5.80 7.58 20.60
N ASP A 23 6.51 8.59 21.10
CA ASP A 23 7.06 9.69 20.29
C ASP A 23 8.44 10.12 20.84
N GLU A 24 9.04 11.17 20.28
CA GLU A 24 10.33 11.69 20.77
C GLU A 24 10.18 12.78 21.85
N GLY A 25 8.95 13.15 22.20
CA GLY A 25 8.59 14.22 23.12
C GLY A 25 8.01 13.68 24.44
N ILE A 26 6.79 14.08 24.78
CA ILE A 26 6.15 13.75 26.06
C ILE A 26 5.81 12.27 26.20
N ARG A 27 5.66 11.52 25.09
CA ARG A 27 5.46 10.07 25.11
C ARG A 27 6.74 9.31 24.77
N LYS A 28 7.91 9.90 25.04
CA LYS A 28 9.19 9.22 24.88
C LYS A 28 9.24 7.95 25.74
N PRO A 29 9.58 6.79 25.16
CA PRO A 29 9.57 5.51 25.88
C PRO A 29 10.77 5.45 26.83
N LYS A 30 10.52 5.23 28.11
CA LYS A 30 11.52 5.21 29.18
C LYS A 30 11.58 3.83 29.82
N PHE A 31 12.80 3.33 30.03
CA PHE A 31 13.02 2.14 30.84
C PHE A 31 12.89 2.48 32.33
N LEU A 32 12.06 1.71 33.02
CA LEU A 32 12.13 1.58 34.47
C LEU A 32 13.35 0.71 34.84
N GLN A 33 13.77 0.74 36.11
CA GLN A 33 14.89 -0.09 36.58
C GLN A 33 14.66 -1.60 36.40
N CYS A 34 13.40 -2.03 36.40
CA CYS A 34 12.99 -3.40 36.13
C CYS A 34 12.84 -3.72 34.63
N SER A 35 13.46 -2.92 33.75
CA SER A 35 13.46 -3.00 32.28
C SER A 35 12.10 -2.91 31.55
N HIS A 36 10.98 -2.79 32.27
CA HIS A 36 9.71 -2.45 31.65
C HIS A 36 9.73 -1.03 31.08
N THR A 37 9.02 -0.84 29.97
CA THR A 37 8.97 0.45 29.26
C THR A 37 7.61 1.12 29.48
N ILE A 38 7.63 2.41 29.82
CA ILE A 38 6.45 3.28 29.88
C ILE A 38 6.78 4.61 29.21
N CYS A 39 5.77 5.39 28.80
CA CYS A 39 6.05 6.71 28.25
C CYS A 39 6.40 7.72 29.36
N LEU A 40 7.13 8.80 29.01
CA LEU A 40 7.56 9.83 29.95
C LEU A 40 6.39 10.50 30.69
N GLU A 41 5.30 10.80 29.98
CA GLU A 41 4.05 11.34 30.54
C GLU A 41 3.47 10.40 31.62
N CYS A 42 3.32 9.11 31.32
CA CYS A 42 2.81 8.13 32.29
C CYS A 42 3.77 7.96 33.48
N PHE A 43 5.08 7.99 33.24
CA PHE A 43 6.07 7.97 34.32
C PHE A 43 5.88 9.15 35.28
N GLN A 44 5.74 10.37 34.75
CA GLN A 44 5.52 11.57 35.54
C GLN A 44 4.22 11.51 36.34
N ALA A 45 3.18 10.89 35.79
CA ALA A 45 1.87 10.74 36.45
C ALA A 45 1.86 9.74 37.61
N ILE A 46 2.58 8.61 37.49
CA ILE A 46 2.50 7.52 38.48
C ILE A 46 3.62 7.54 39.53
N ARG A 47 4.72 8.27 39.29
CA ARG A 47 5.79 8.39 40.29
C ARG A 47 5.31 9.20 41.49
N ASN A 48 5.75 8.82 42.68
CA ASN A 48 5.57 9.60 43.90
C ASN A 48 6.90 10.20 44.33
N ARG A 49 7.13 11.49 44.04
CA ARG A 49 8.35 12.30 44.31
C ARG A 49 9.67 11.54 44.06
N TYR A 50 10.03 10.68 45.01
CA TYR A 50 11.27 9.93 45.05
C TYR A 50 11.14 8.44 44.76
N THR A 51 9.93 7.93 44.50
CA THR A 51 9.66 6.49 44.34
C THR A 51 8.72 6.21 43.19
N ILE A 52 8.82 5.02 42.63
CA ILE A 52 7.87 4.48 41.65
C ILE A 52 7.77 2.96 41.84
N ALA A 53 6.54 2.43 41.79
CA ALA A 53 6.30 1.02 41.64
C ALA A 53 5.97 0.72 40.17
N CYS A 54 6.67 -0.23 39.57
CA CYS A 54 6.38 -0.65 38.20
C CYS A 54 4.93 -1.17 38.10
N PRO A 55 4.10 -0.67 37.18
CA PRO A 55 2.71 -1.11 37.06
C PRO A 55 2.58 -2.56 36.53
N PHE A 56 3.65 -3.11 35.94
CA PHE A 56 3.63 -4.46 35.37
C PHE A 56 4.13 -5.52 36.35
N CYS A 57 5.29 -5.31 36.98
CA CYS A 57 5.93 -6.30 37.86
C CYS A 57 5.98 -5.90 39.33
N ARG A 58 5.46 -4.71 39.69
CA ARG A 58 5.39 -4.19 41.06
C ARG A 58 6.75 -3.95 41.73
N THR A 59 7.86 -4.06 41.00
CA THR A 59 9.18 -3.68 41.51
C THR A 59 9.19 -2.20 41.87
N SER A 60 9.48 -1.92 43.13
CA SER A 60 9.61 -0.56 43.67
C SER A 60 11.03 -0.07 43.52
N THR A 61 11.17 1.16 43.05
CA THR A 61 12.43 1.86 42.85
C THR A 61 12.36 3.21 43.52
N SER A 62 13.43 3.61 44.20
CA SER A 62 13.63 4.97 44.69
C SER A 62 14.72 5.69 43.91
N ASN A 63 14.57 7.00 43.65
CA ASN A 63 15.71 7.81 43.22
C ASN A 63 16.63 8.02 44.45
N GLY A 64 17.86 7.53 44.37
CA GLY A 64 18.81 7.56 45.50
C GLY A 64 19.39 8.94 45.82
N HIS A 65 18.80 10.02 45.30
CA HIS A 65 19.36 11.37 45.38
C HIS A 65 18.56 12.24 46.36
N ILE A 66 19.22 12.57 47.47
CA ILE A 66 18.72 13.39 48.58
C ILE A 66 18.63 14.88 48.17
N TYR A 67 19.33 15.26 47.10
CA TYR A 67 19.35 16.60 46.52
C TYR A 67 18.70 16.55 45.14
N GLU A 68 17.40 16.85 45.06
CA GLU A 68 16.55 17.27 43.91
C GLU A 68 17.02 17.05 42.45
N ILE A 69 17.70 15.95 42.11
CA ILE A 69 18.03 15.62 40.72
C ILE A 69 16.81 14.93 40.09
N GLU A 70 16.34 15.51 38.99
CA GLU A 70 15.27 14.96 38.17
C GLU A 70 15.58 13.50 37.78
N TRP A 71 14.55 12.66 37.69
CA TRP A 71 14.71 11.26 37.30
C TRP A 71 15.28 11.14 35.88
N ILE A 72 16.54 10.72 35.76
CA ILE A 72 17.17 10.41 34.47
C ILE A 72 16.93 8.93 34.16
N LEU A 73 15.80 8.63 33.52
CA LEU A 73 15.54 7.29 33.01
C LEU A 73 16.19 7.10 31.63
N PRO A 74 16.76 5.94 31.31
CA PRO A 74 17.20 5.62 29.95
C PRO A 74 16.01 5.62 28.98
N THR A 75 16.22 6.09 27.76
CA THR A 75 15.21 5.99 26.68
C THR A 75 15.30 4.61 26.05
N ASN A 76 14.16 3.97 25.81
CA ASN A 76 14.12 2.76 25.01
C ASN A 76 14.24 3.12 23.52
N GLN A 77 15.48 3.18 23.03
CA GLN A 77 15.76 3.54 21.65
C GLN A 77 15.21 2.49 20.66
N TYR A 78 15.14 1.22 21.06
CA TYR A 78 14.56 0.15 20.23
C TYR A 78 13.10 0.43 19.88
N ALA A 79 12.30 0.89 20.84
CA ALA A 79 10.90 1.25 20.57
C ALA A 79 10.78 2.39 19.55
N LEU A 80 11.67 3.39 19.62
CA LEU A 80 11.71 4.48 18.65
C LEU A 80 12.19 4.03 17.26
N ASP A 81 13.18 3.14 17.21
CA ASP A 81 13.71 2.62 15.94
C ASP A 81 12.70 1.70 15.26
N ILE A 82 12.03 0.82 16.01
CA ILE A 82 10.90 0.01 15.50
C ILE A 82 9.82 0.94 14.96
N LEU A 83 9.46 2.00 15.69
CA LEU A 83 8.46 2.96 15.24
C LEU A 83 8.85 3.66 13.93
N ARG A 84 10.12 4.03 13.77
CA ARG A 84 10.65 4.58 12.51
C ARG A 84 10.56 3.57 11.38
N LEU A 85 10.96 2.32 11.62
CA LEU A 85 10.88 1.24 10.64
C LEU A 85 9.44 0.96 10.21
N MET A 86 8.49 0.92 11.16
CA MET A 86 7.06 0.75 10.87
C MET A 86 6.54 1.85 9.96
N ARG A 87 6.84 3.12 10.27
CA ARG A 87 6.42 4.26 9.44
C ARG A 87 6.99 4.19 8.03
N THR A 88 8.25 3.78 7.89
CA THR A 88 8.88 3.60 6.57
C THR A 88 8.24 2.45 5.80
N ALA A 89 7.95 1.32 6.45
CA ALA A 89 7.30 0.18 5.83
C ALA A 89 5.90 0.53 5.30
N LEU A 90 5.12 1.29 6.08
CA LEU A 90 3.79 1.77 5.66
C LEU A 90 3.88 2.69 4.43
N LYS A 91 4.86 3.61 4.38
CA LYS A 91 5.08 4.46 3.21
C LYS A 91 5.44 3.65 1.97
N VAL A 92 6.32 2.67 2.10
CA VAL A 92 6.70 1.78 0.99
C VAL A 92 5.48 1.01 0.48
N GLU A 93 4.59 0.58 1.37
CA GLU A 93 3.37 -0.12 0.97
C GLU A 93 2.40 0.80 0.22
N GLU A 94 2.21 2.04 0.66
CA GLU A 94 1.42 3.07 -0.04
C GLU A 94 2.02 3.40 -1.42
N ASP A 95 3.33 3.65 -1.49
CA ASP A 95 4.04 3.95 -2.74
C ASP A 95 3.94 2.78 -3.73
N ASN A 96 4.08 1.54 -3.25
CA ASN A 96 3.94 0.34 -4.07
C ASN A 96 2.50 0.19 -4.60
N GLN A 97 1.49 0.45 -3.77
CA GLN A 97 0.08 0.44 -4.20
C GLN A 97 -0.18 1.51 -5.26
N PHE A 98 0.40 2.71 -5.10
CA PHE A 98 0.30 3.77 -6.09
C PHE A 98 0.96 3.41 -7.43
N ILE A 99 2.17 2.86 -7.40
CA ILE A 99 2.89 2.40 -8.61
C ILE A 99 2.09 1.29 -9.30
N ALA A 100 1.55 0.33 -8.54
CA ALA A 100 0.73 -0.75 -9.10
C ALA A 100 -0.55 -0.20 -9.77
N ALA A 101 -1.21 0.78 -9.16
CA ALA A 101 -2.38 1.44 -9.73
C ALA A 101 -2.05 2.19 -11.03
N LEU A 102 -0.92 2.89 -11.07
CA LEU A 102 -0.44 3.59 -12.26
C LEU A 102 -0.12 2.60 -13.39
N ALA A 103 0.57 1.49 -13.08
CA ALA A 103 0.88 0.45 -14.05
C ALA A 103 -0.39 -0.18 -14.64
N MET A 104 -1.39 -0.49 -13.80
CA MET A 104 -2.68 -1.02 -14.27
C MET A 104 -3.42 -0.05 -15.20
N ARG A 105 -3.37 1.26 -14.92
CA ARG A 105 -3.96 2.28 -15.78
C ARG A 105 -3.25 2.35 -17.13
N TYR A 106 -1.92 2.35 -17.13
CA TYR A 106 -1.13 2.39 -18.37
C TYR A 106 -1.38 1.16 -19.24
N CYS A 107 -1.44 -0.04 -18.66
CA CYS A 107 -1.78 -1.25 -19.39
C CYS A 107 -3.17 -1.16 -20.05
N ARG A 108 -4.17 -0.64 -19.33
CA ARG A 108 -5.52 -0.44 -19.88
C ARG A 108 -5.54 0.55 -21.04
N GLU A 109 -4.88 1.70 -20.89
CA GLU A 109 -4.79 2.70 -21.97
C GLU A 109 -4.11 2.14 -23.23
N MET A 110 -3.13 1.24 -23.07
CA MET A 110 -2.49 0.55 -24.19
C MET A 110 -3.35 -0.55 -24.81
N GLU A 111 -4.09 -1.32 -24.01
CA GLU A 111 -5.06 -2.31 -24.50
C GLU A 111 -6.18 -1.62 -25.30
N GLU A 112 -6.75 -0.53 -24.78
CA GLU A 112 -7.78 0.27 -25.47
C GLU A 112 -7.26 0.83 -26.82
N ALA A 113 -6.01 1.32 -26.86
CA ALA A 113 -5.41 1.82 -28.10
C ALA A 113 -5.20 0.72 -29.16
N LEU A 114 -4.79 -0.48 -28.73
CA LEU A 114 -4.62 -1.64 -29.62
C LEU A 114 -5.97 -2.14 -30.15
N ASP A 115 -7.01 -2.13 -29.30
CA ASP A 115 -8.36 -2.49 -29.70
C ASP A 115 -8.91 -1.48 -30.73
N GLU A 116 -8.72 -0.18 -30.52
CA GLU A 116 -9.11 0.88 -31.48
C GLU A 116 -8.40 0.75 -32.83
N GLU A 117 -7.09 0.50 -32.83
CA GLU A 117 -6.31 0.29 -34.06
C GLU A 117 -6.82 -0.94 -34.84
N SER A 118 -7.16 -2.03 -34.13
CA SER A 118 -7.69 -3.25 -34.74
C SER A 118 -9.07 -3.05 -35.39
N VAL A 119 -9.92 -2.18 -34.84
CA VAL A 119 -11.23 -1.85 -35.41
C VAL A 119 -11.08 -1.03 -36.67
N LEU A 120 -10.17 -0.05 -36.68
CA LEU A 120 -9.88 0.79 -37.85
C LEU A 120 -9.35 -0.04 -39.03
N ASP A 121 -8.47 -1.00 -38.78
CA ASP A 121 -7.96 -1.91 -39.81
C ASP A 121 -9.08 -2.78 -40.42
N GLN A 122 -9.99 -3.29 -39.59
CA GLN A 122 -11.14 -4.08 -40.06
C GLN A 122 -12.12 -3.25 -40.90
N GLU A 123 -12.38 -1.99 -40.51
CA GLU A 123 -13.23 -1.08 -41.29
C GLU A 123 -12.61 -0.76 -42.66
N GLN A 124 -11.30 -0.50 -42.71
CA GLN A 124 -10.59 -0.26 -43.97
C GLN A 124 -10.58 -1.49 -44.89
N GLU A 125 -10.42 -2.69 -44.34
CA GLU A 125 -10.53 -3.93 -45.13
C GLU A 125 -11.94 -4.13 -45.68
N GLN A 126 -12.98 -3.85 -44.89
CA GLN A 126 -14.36 -3.94 -45.36
C GLN A 126 -14.66 -2.94 -46.48
N GLU A 127 -14.20 -1.68 -46.37
CA GLU A 127 -14.35 -0.68 -47.43
C GLU A 127 -13.60 -1.07 -48.72
N GLN A 128 -12.41 -1.69 -48.60
CA GLN A 128 -11.68 -2.18 -49.77
C GLN A 128 -12.39 -3.36 -50.44
N VAL A 129 -13.05 -4.22 -49.67
CA VAL A 129 -13.84 -5.35 -50.20
C VAL A 129 -15.10 -4.85 -50.90
N THR A 130 -15.84 -3.90 -50.32
CA THR A 130 -17.04 -3.32 -50.94
C THR A 130 -16.72 -2.53 -52.21
N ALA A 131 -15.62 -1.77 -52.22
CA ALA A 131 -15.16 -1.09 -53.44
C ALA A 131 -14.76 -2.08 -54.56
N LYS A 132 -14.31 -3.29 -54.21
CA LYS A 132 -13.96 -4.34 -55.18
C LYS A 132 -15.20 -5.05 -55.74
N THR A 133 -16.23 -5.27 -54.92
CA THR A 133 -17.50 -5.88 -55.36
C THR A 133 -18.25 -4.96 -56.30
N ASP A 134 -18.28 -3.66 -56.04
CA ASP A 134 -18.94 -2.66 -56.90
C ASP A 134 -18.26 -2.50 -58.27
N SER A 135 -16.97 -2.85 -58.39
CA SER A 135 -16.26 -2.85 -59.68
C SER A 135 -16.47 -4.13 -60.50
N CYS A 136 -16.89 -5.24 -59.89
CA CYS A 136 -17.15 -6.50 -60.61
C CYS A 136 -18.51 -6.50 -61.31
N ASP A 137 -19.49 -5.77 -60.78
CA ASP A 137 -20.86 -5.69 -61.34
C ASP A 137 -20.96 -4.89 -62.65
N THR A 138 -19.89 -4.21 -63.08
CA THR A 138 -19.85 -3.55 -64.39
C THR A 138 -19.26 -4.42 -65.52
N SER A 139 -18.88 -5.68 -65.22
CA SER A 139 -18.24 -6.58 -66.21
C SER A 139 -18.98 -7.88 -66.52
N ASN A 140 -20.19 -8.11 -65.98
CA ASN A 140 -20.92 -9.37 -66.21
C ASN A 140 -22.42 -9.20 -66.55
N SER A 141 -22.78 -8.19 -67.36
CA SER A 141 -24.10 -8.14 -68.01
C SER A 141 -24.10 -8.35 -69.52
N GLU A 142 -22.95 -8.62 -70.15
CA GLU A 142 -22.86 -8.96 -71.57
C GLU A 142 -22.10 -10.27 -71.79
N THR A 143 -22.59 -11.41 -71.30
CA THR A 143 -22.18 -12.76 -71.79
C THR A 143 -23.04 -13.91 -71.24
N PHE A 144 -24.32 -13.68 -70.93
CA PHE A 144 -25.22 -14.76 -70.52
C PHE A 144 -26.47 -14.84 -71.41
N ASP A 145 -26.27 -14.87 -72.73
CA ASP A 145 -27.37 -15.08 -73.68
C ASP A 145 -26.95 -15.95 -74.90
N GLN A 146 -25.99 -16.87 -74.71
CA GLN A 146 -25.54 -17.78 -75.78
C GLN A 146 -25.45 -19.28 -75.43
N GLU A 147 -25.96 -19.73 -74.28
CA GLU A 147 -26.00 -21.17 -73.94
C GLU A 147 -27.42 -21.72 -73.65
N LEU A 148 -28.42 -21.33 -74.44
CA LEU A 148 -29.76 -21.96 -74.43
C LEU A 148 -30.26 -22.33 -75.85
N LYS A 149 -29.36 -22.83 -76.71
CA LYS A 149 -29.77 -23.41 -78.02
C LYS A 149 -29.27 -24.82 -78.33
N TYR A 150 -28.58 -25.50 -77.40
CA TYR A 150 -28.06 -26.85 -77.64
C TYR A 150 -28.71 -27.98 -76.82
N TRP A 151 -29.72 -27.68 -76.00
CA TRP A 151 -30.47 -28.71 -75.27
C TRP A 151 -31.98 -28.58 -75.47
N ASN A 152 -32.45 -28.83 -76.71
CA ASN A 152 -33.79 -29.37 -76.96
C ASN A 152 -33.76 -30.18 -78.25
N LEU A 153 -33.84 -31.51 -78.06
CA LEU A 153 -34.35 -32.49 -79.03
C LEU A 153 -35.80 -32.17 -79.41
#